data_AF-A0A368ZWG2-F1
#
_entry.id   AF-A0A368ZWG2-F1
#
_cell.length_a   1.000
_cell.length_b   1.000
_cell.length_c   1.000
_cell.angle_alpha   90.00
_cell.angle_beta   90.00
_cell.angle_gamma   90.00
#
_symmetry.space_group_name_H-M   'P 1'
#
loop_
_entity.id
_entity.type
_entity.pdbx_description
1 polymer ?
#
loop_
_entity_poly.entity_id
_entity_poly.type
_entity_poly.pdbx_seq_one_letter_code
_entity_poly.pdbx_strand_id
1 'polypeptide(L)'
;MDELVARVRALLRRPTDIKPLSPIFEDITLDLHNAQLQCGTQSVTLAPAEVQILYILMRSADTTISRTKLEQGAWGLNQAVTPNALDVALHRIRKKLSTLGSQVVISNTRGLGYAISKKSL
;
A
#
# COMPACT_ATOMS: atom_id res chain seq x y z
N MET A 1 21.49 23.41 -31.00
CA MET A 1 21.78 23.75 -29.59
C MET A 1 20.90 22.82 -28.77
N ASP A 2 21.31 21.55 -28.71
CA ASP A 2 20.43 20.41 -28.43
C ASP A 2 21.07 19.47 -27.40
N GLU A 3 21.50 20.02 -26.26
CA GLU A 3 22.15 19.23 -25.20
C GLU A 3 21.24 18.86 -24.02
N LEU A 4 19.99 19.29 -24.00
CA LEU A 4 19.12 19.11 -22.82
C LEU A 4 18.07 18.00 -22.92
N VAL A 5 17.95 17.32 -24.07
CA VAL A 5 16.94 16.25 -24.23
C VAL A 5 17.52 14.84 -24.04
N ALA A 6 18.85 14.68 -24.18
CA ALA A 6 19.48 13.35 -24.10
C ALA A 6 19.67 12.86 -22.65
N ARG A 7 19.84 13.76 -21.67
CA ARG A 7 20.10 13.38 -20.27
C ARG A 7 18.88 12.79 -19.55
N VAL A 8 17.68 13.02 -20.10
CA VAL A 8 16.43 12.44 -19.58
C VAL A 8 16.20 11.01 -20.09
N ARG A 9 16.72 10.65 -21.27
CA ARG A 9 16.54 9.29 -21.82
C ARG A 9 17.55 8.27 -21.28
N ALA A 10 18.68 8.72 -20.75
CA ALA A 10 19.71 7.82 -20.20
C ALA A 10 19.30 7.14 -18.88
N LEU A 11 18.32 7.68 -18.14
CA LEU A 11 17.78 7.05 -16.93
C LEU A 11 16.80 5.90 -17.20
N LEU A 12 16.36 5.71 -18.46
CA LEU A 12 15.43 4.64 -18.84
C LEU A 12 16.14 3.32 -19.18
N ARG A 13 17.47 3.26 -19.11
CA ARG A 13 18.25 2.08 -19.47
C ARG A 13 19.11 1.58 -18.32
N ARG A 14 18.48 1.22 -17.20
CA ARG A 14 19.13 0.38 -16.18
C ARG A 14 18.38 -0.96 -16.04
N PRO A 15 18.91 -2.05 -16.61
CA PRO A 15 18.44 -3.39 -16.29
C PRO A 15 19.22 -3.89 -15.08
N THR A 16 18.61 -3.89 -13.88
CA THR A 16 18.97 -4.65 -12.66
C THR A 16 18.29 -3.99 -11.44
N ASP A 17 17.34 -4.68 -10.81
CA ASP A 17 16.71 -4.32 -9.51
C ASP A 17 16.00 -2.96 -9.39
N ILE A 18 15.06 -2.69 -10.30
CA ILE A 18 14.01 -1.70 -10.00
C ILE A 18 13.08 -2.36 -8.99
N LYS A 19 13.31 -2.13 -7.69
CA LYS A 19 12.22 -2.24 -6.69
C LYS A 19 11.04 -1.49 -7.28
N PRO A 20 9.91 -2.14 -7.57
CA PRO A 20 8.82 -1.46 -8.25
C PRO A 20 8.42 -0.26 -7.38
N LEU A 21 8.33 0.92 -8.00
CA LEU A 21 7.87 2.16 -7.35
C LEU A 21 6.50 1.94 -6.68
N SER A 22 5.76 0.97 -7.20
CA SER A 22 4.53 0.43 -6.66
C SER A 22 4.84 -0.89 -5.93
N PRO A 23 4.67 -1.00 -4.60
CA PRO A 23 4.84 -2.29 -3.96
C PRO A 23 3.86 -3.30 -4.56
N ILE A 24 4.35 -4.51 -4.84
CA ILE A 24 3.59 -5.64 -5.34
C ILE A 24 3.53 -6.66 -4.21
N PHE A 25 2.34 -7.15 -3.90
CA PHE A 25 2.14 -8.22 -2.93
C PHE A 25 1.12 -9.21 -3.49
N GLU A 26 1.54 -10.44 -3.76
CA GLU A 26 0.70 -11.47 -4.40
C GLU A 26 0.04 -10.97 -5.70
N ASP A 27 -1.28 -10.78 -5.70
CA ASP A 27 -2.10 -10.38 -6.85
C ASP A 27 -2.41 -8.88 -6.89
N ILE A 28 -1.96 -8.10 -5.90
CA ILE A 28 -2.18 -6.65 -5.85
C ILE A 28 -0.94 -5.82 -6.13
N THR A 29 -1.15 -4.70 -6.81
CA THR A 29 -0.15 -3.65 -7.04
C THR A 29 -0.69 -2.33 -6.53
N LEU A 30 0.09 -1.64 -5.71
CA LEU A 30 -0.29 -0.32 -5.18
C LEU A 30 0.40 0.80 -5.97
N ASP A 31 -0.36 1.52 -6.77
CA ASP A 31 0.11 2.73 -7.43
C ASP A 31 0.06 3.93 -6.47
N LEU A 32 1.24 4.35 -6.02
CA LEU A 32 1.40 5.50 -5.13
C LEU A 32 1.18 6.85 -5.83
N HIS A 33 1.37 6.90 -7.15
CA HIS A 33 1.21 8.13 -7.94
C HIS A 33 -0.27 8.44 -8.15
N ASN A 34 -1.04 7.42 -8.54
CA ASN A 34 -2.47 7.55 -8.80
C ASN A 34 -3.35 7.25 -7.58
N ALA A 35 -2.74 6.86 -6.44
CA ALA A 35 -3.46 6.38 -5.26
C ALA A 35 -4.45 5.25 -5.61
N GLN A 36 -4.01 4.29 -6.42
CA GLN A 36 -4.85 3.22 -6.91
C GLN A 36 -4.33 1.85 -6.48
N LEU A 37 -5.25 0.99 -6.10
CA LEU A 37 -4.99 -0.42 -5.87
C LEU A 37 -5.44 -1.20 -7.09
N GLN A 38 -4.54 -1.96 -7.68
CA GLN A 38 -4.80 -2.78 -8.86
C GLN A 38 -4.72 -4.25 -8.48
N CYS A 39 -5.63 -5.06 -9.01
CA CYS A 39 -5.67 -6.51 -8.87
C CYS A 39 -6.02 -7.12 -10.23
N GLY A 40 -5.02 -7.73 -10.89
CA GLY A 40 -5.17 -8.20 -12.27
C GLY A 40 -5.59 -7.06 -13.22
N THR A 41 -6.78 -7.17 -13.82
CA THR A 41 -7.35 -6.16 -14.74
C THR A 41 -8.23 -5.11 -14.05
N GLN A 42 -8.51 -5.28 -12.76
CA GLN A 42 -9.36 -4.37 -12.00
C GLN A 42 -8.54 -3.37 -11.19
N SER A 43 -9.08 -2.18 -11.00
CA SER A 43 -8.46 -1.15 -10.15
C SER A 43 -9.50 -0.41 -9.32
N VAL A 44 -9.08 0.10 -8.17
CA VAL A 44 -9.90 0.90 -7.27
C VAL A 44 -9.09 2.03 -6.67
N THR A 45 -9.68 3.22 -6.60
CA THR A 45 -9.05 4.38 -5.96
C THR A 45 -9.06 4.24 -4.44
N LEU A 46 -7.94 4.55 -3.82
CA LEU A 46 -7.73 4.59 -2.38
C LEU A 46 -7.70 6.02 -1.87
N ALA A 47 -8.18 6.22 -0.64
CA ALA A 47 -7.99 7.47 0.06
C ALA A 47 -6.51 7.61 0.51
N PRO A 48 -6.00 8.83 0.75
CA PRO A 48 -4.60 9.03 1.13
C PRO A 48 -4.14 8.19 2.33
N ALA A 49 -4.96 8.13 3.39
CA ALA A 49 -4.69 7.30 4.56
C ALA A 49 -4.66 5.81 4.22
N GLU A 50 -5.54 5.35 3.32
CA GLU A 50 -5.60 3.95 2.90
C GLU A 50 -4.35 3.56 2.11
N VAL A 51 -3.87 4.43 1.22
CA VAL A 51 -2.61 4.25 0.49
C VAL A 51 -1.45 4.08 1.45
N GLN A 52 -1.33 4.96 2.45
CA GLN A 52 -0.24 4.89 3.42
C GLN A 52 -0.30 3.62 4.27
N ILE A 53 -1.47 3.25 4.77
CA ILE A 53 -1.66 2.01 5.54
C ILE A 53 -1.23 0.81 4.69
N LEU A 54 -1.73 0.72 3.46
CA LEU A 54 -1.43 -0.40 2.57
C LEU A 54 0.05 -0.43 2.20
N TYR A 55 0.65 0.72 1.91
CA TYR A 55 2.07 0.84 1.61
C TYR A 55 2.95 0.33 2.76
N ILE A 56 2.65 0.73 4.00
CA ILE A 56 3.40 0.30 5.19
C ILE A 56 3.27 -1.20 5.41
N LEU A 57 2.05 -1.73 5.26
CA LEU A 57 1.77 -3.16 5.40
C LEU A 57 2.48 -3.97 4.31
N MET A 58 2.37 -3.58 3.04
CA MET A 58 3.01 -4.26 1.91
C MET A 58 4.54 -4.21 1.98
N ARG A 59 5.11 -3.08 2.40
CA ARG A 59 6.56 -2.94 2.60
C ARG A 59 7.07 -3.79 3.76
N SER A 60 6.20 -4.10 4.71
CA SER A 60 6.49 -4.93 5.88
C SER A 60 5.76 -6.28 5.79
N ALA A 61 5.62 -6.82 4.57
CA ALA A 61 5.12 -8.16 4.33
C ALA A 61 5.78 -9.14 5.33
N ASP A 62 4.96 -10.00 5.94
CA ASP A 62 5.35 -10.96 7.01
C ASP A 62 5.66 -10.37 8.40
N THR A 63 5.60 -9.04 8.57
CA THR A 63 5.78 -8.40 9.87
C THR A 63 4.48 -7.78 10.38
N THR A 64 4.20 -7.96 11.68
CA THR A 64 3.07 -7.27 12.32
C THR A 64 3.46 -5.83 12.64
N ILE A 65 2.65 -4.88 12.18
CA ILE A 65 2.81 -3.45 12.42
C ILE A 65 1.82 -3.01 13.49
N SER A 66 2.32 -2.35 14.54
CA SER A 66 1.50 -1.85 15.63
C SER A 66 0.49 -0.80 15.15
N ARG A 67 -0.64 -0.74 15.86
CA ARG A 67 -1.70 0.26 15.61
C ARG A 67 -1.15 1.68 15.54
N THR A 68 -0.36 2.06 16.54
CA THR A 68 0.24 3.39 16.63
C THR A 68 1.15 3.70 15.43
N LYS A 69 1.91 2.72 14.93
CA LYS A 69 2.77 2.92 13.76
C LYS A 69 1.98 3.11 12.47
N LEU A 70 0.85 2.40 12.31
CA LEU A 70 -0.05 2.63 11.18
C LEU A 70 -0.73 4.00 11.27
N GLU A 71 -1.20 4.40 12.44
CA GLU A 71 -1.83 5.70 12.66
C GLU A 71 -0.86 6.84 12.35
N GLN A 72 0.36 6.76 12.88
CA GLN A 72 1.43 7.73 12.62
C GLN A 72 1.80 7.80 11.14
N GLY A 73 1.87 6.67 10.44
CA GLY A 73 2.21 6.66 9.02
C GLY A 73 1.07 7.15 8.11
N ALA A 74 -0.18 6.96 8.52
CA ALA A 74 -1.35 7.31 7.72
C ALA A 74 -1.77 8.78 7.84
N TRP A 75 -1.68 9.35 9.04
CA TRP A 75 -2.14 10.73 9.32
C TRP A 75 -1.04 11.66 9.84
N GLY A 76 0.14 11.12 10.19
CA GLY A 76 1.22 11.88 10.81
C GLY A 76 1.03 12.10 12.32
N LEU A 77 2.09 12.52 13.00
CA LEU A 77 2.11 12.76 14.45
C LEU A 77 1.25 13.96 14.91
N ASN A 78 0.83 14.82 13.97
CA ASN A 78 0.21 16.12 14.29
C ASN A 78 -1.30 16.20 14.00
N GLN A 79 -1.96 15.12 13.57
CA GLN A 79 -3.41 15.14 13.34
C GLN A 79 -4.13 14.47 14.51
N ALA A 80 -5.13 15.18 15.05
CA ALA A 80 -6.11 14.60 15.96
C ALA A 80 -6.99 13.63 15.17
N VAL A 81 -6.56 12.38 15.09
CA VAL A 81 -7.30 11.30 14.43
C VAL A 81 -8.32 10.74 15.41
N THR A 82 -9.54 10.48 14.95
CA THR A 82 -10.54 9.81 15.79
C THR A 82 -10.03 8.41 16.15
N PRO A 83 -10.28 7.93 17.40
CA PRO A 83 -9.75 6.63 17.85
C PRO A 83 -10.08 5.47 16.91
N ASN A 84 -11.17 5.57 16.15
CA ASN A 84 -11.66 4.52 15.25
C ASN A 84 -11.26 4.73 13.77
N ALA A 85 -10.52 5.79 13.42
CA ALA A 85 -10.20 6.08 12.03
C ALA A 85 -9.40 4.95 11.37
N LEU A 86 -8.46 4.33 12.11
CA LEU A 86 -7.71 3.18 11.63
C LEU A 86 -8.64 2.01 11.31
N ASP A 87 -9.57 1.67 12.20
CA ASP A 87 -10.49 0.55 11.99
C ASP A 87 -11.43 0.82 10.80
N VAL A 88 -11.88 2.07 10.62
CA VAL A 88 -12.69 2.47 9.45
C VAL A 88 -11.87 2.37 8.17
N ALA A 89 -10.62 2.85 8.15
CA ALA A 89 -9.75 2.76 6.99
C ALA A 89 -9.45 1.29 6.64
N LEU A 90 -9.11 0.47 7.62
CA LEU A 90 -8.90 -0.97 7.45
C LEU A 90 -10.14 -1.69 6.94
N HIS A 91 -11.33 -1.33 7.45
CA HIS A 91 -12.60 -1.88 6.96
C HIS A 91 -12.83 -1.53 5.49
N ARG A 92 -12.59 -0.28 5.09
CA ARG A 92 -12.69 0.16 3.69
C ARG A 92 -11.69 -0.55 2.79
N ILE A 93 -10.44 -0.67 3.21
CA ILE A 93 -9.41 -1.41 2.48
C ILE A 93 -9.83 -2.87 2.28
N ARG A 94 -10.25 -3.56 3.34
CA ARG A 94 -10.72 -4.95 3.27
C ARG A 94 -11.89 -5.11 2.31
N LYS A 95 -12.85 -4.18 2.34
CA LYS A 95 -13.97 -4.18 1.40
C LYS A 95 -13.50 -4.02 -0.05
N LYS A 96 -12.57 -3.09 -0.31
CA LYS A 96 -11.99 -2.87 -1.65
C LYS A 96 -11.21 -4.09 -2.15
N LEU A 97 -10.37 -4.69 -1.31
CA LEU A 97 -9.65 -5.94 -1.63
C LEU A 97 -10.62 -7.07 -1.97
N SER A 98 -11.69 -7.23 -1.19
CA SER A 98 -12.73 -8.21 -1.45
C SER A 98 -13.51 -7.93 -2.73
N THR A 99 -13.79 -6.66 -3.05
CA THR A 99 -14.45 -6.26 -4.30
C THR A 99 -13.59 -6.55 -5.53
N LEU A 100 -12.27 -6.39 -5.39
CA LEU A 100 -11.30 -6.74 -6.43
C LEU A 100 -11.08 -8.26 -6.59
N GLY A 101 -11.62 -9.07 -5.68
CA GLY A 101 -11.37 -10.51 -5.67
C GLY A 101 -9.95 -10.90 -5.29
N SER A 102 -9.20 -10.02 -4.61
CA SER A 102 -7.82 -10.29 -4.23
C SER A 102 -7.74 -11.39 -3.16
N GLN A 103 -6.69 -12.21 -3.23
CA GLN A 103 -6.33 -13.20 -2.22
C GLN A 103 -5.66 -12.55 -1.00
N VAL A 104 -5.41 -11.26 -1.01
CA VAL A 104 -4.72 -10.55 0.06
C VAL A 104 -5.68 -10.18 1.17
N VAL A 105 -5.29 -10.52 2.40
CA VAL A 105 -6.06 -10.23 3.60
C VAL A 105 -5.21 -9.50 4.63
N ILE A 106 -5.84 -8.53 5.30
CA ILE A 106 -5.26 -7.82 6.43
C ILE A 106 -5.73 -8.48 7.72
N SER A 107 -4.84 -9.21 8.37
CA SER A 107 -5.09 -9.88 9.64
C SER A 107 -4.80 -8.93 10.80
N ASN A 108 -5.54 -9.08 11.89
CA ASN A 108 -5.26 -8.42 13.17
C ASN A 108 -4.66 -9.45 14.11
N THR A 109 -3.40 -9.23 14.48
CA THR A 109 -2.70 -10.03 15.47
C THR A 109 -2.99 -9.45 16.85
N ARG A 110 -3.78 -10.17 17.66
CA ARG A 110 -4.22 -9.72 19.00
C ARG A 110 -3.04 -9.20 19.82
N GLY A 111 -3.14 -7.95 20.28
CA GLY A 111 -2.14 -7.31 21.13
C GLY A 111 -0.86 -6.84 20.43
N LEU A 112 -0.68 -7.16 19.14
CA LEU A 112 0.53 -6.82 18.39
C LEU A 112 0.28 -5.82 17.26
N GLY A 113 -0.88 -5.88 16.60
CA GLY A 113 -1.25 -4.94 15.53
C GLY A 113 -1.80 -5.64 14.31
N TYR A 114 -1.38 -5.21 13.11
CA TYR A 114 -1.94 -5.69 11.85
C TYR A 114 -0.83 -6.16 10.91
N ALA A 115 -1.13 -7.20 10.14
CA ALA A 115 -0.24 -7.76 9.14
C ALA A 115 -0.99 -7.97 7.83
N ILE A 116 -0.26 -7.92 6.72
CA ILE A 116 -0.77 -8.34 5.42
C ILE A 116 -0.31 -9.78 5.18
N SER A 117 -1.22 -10.61 4.67
CA SER A 117 -0.97 -12.01 4.41
C SER A 117 -1.78 -12.47 3.22
N LYS A 118 -1.31 -13.53 2.56
CA LYS A 118 -2.12 -14.26 1.59
C LYS A 118 -3.18 -15.07 2.33
N LYS A 119 -4.39 -15.09 1.80
CA LYS A 119 -5.44 -16.02 2.22
C LYS A 119 -4.94 -17.44 1.95
N SER A 120 -4.52 -18.14 3.01
CA SER A 120 -4.23 -19.57 2.91
C SER A 120 -5.57 -20.29 2.68
N LEU A 121 -5.64 -21.02 1.57
CA LEU A 121 -6.72 -21.93 1.22
C LEU A 121 -6.67 -23.18 2.10
#